data_AF-A0A5C5UVB2-F1
#
_entry.id   AF-A0A5C5UVB2-F1
#
_cell.length_a   1.000
_cell.length_b   1.000
_cell.length_c   1.000
_cell.angle_alpha   90.00
_cell.angle_beta   90.00
_cell.angle_gamma   90.00
#
_symmetry.space_group_name_H-M   'P 1'
#
loop_
_entity.id
_entity.type
_entity.pdbx_description
1 polymer ?
#
loop_
_entity_poly.entity_id
_entity_poly.type
_entity_poly.pdbx_seq_one_letter_code
_entity_poly.pdbx_strand_id
1 'polypeptide(L)'
;MDSKRRAILDRIAHLEVAITNAREYLETGEHAHWHGFRPLFDSKTRNSRTLPPHIDWVKNVFLTRQEQALKAAYDKLERLR
;
A
#
# COMPACT_ATOMS: atom_id res chain seq x y z
N MET A 1 -3.27 20.05 17.08
CA MET A 1 -3.64 18.66 16.72
C MET A 1 -2.87 17.73 17.64
N ASP A 2 -3.54 16.76 18.25
CA ASP A 2 -2.87 15.67 18.97
C ASP A 2 -1.89 14.96 18.02
N SER A 3 -0.64 14.78 18.45
CA SER A 3 0.42 14.12 17.68
C SER A 3 0.01 12.70 17.25
N LYS A 4 -0.78 12.00 18.08
CA LYS A 4 -1.35 10.69 17.78
C LYS A 4 -2.36 10.74 16.64
N ARG A 5 -3.23 11.77 16.63
CA ARG A 5 -4.21 11.98 15.56
C ARG A 5 -3.52 12.25 14.23
N ARG A 6 -2.48 13.10 14.24
CA ARG A 6 -1.69 13.40 13.05
C ARG A 6 -1.03 12.15 12.48
N ALA A 7 -0.39 11.33 13.32
CA ALA A 7 0.22 10.08 12.89
C ALA A 7 -0.77 9.10 12.25
N ILE A 8 -2.02 9.05 12.74
CA ILE A 8 -3.07 8.21 12.15
C ILE A 8 -3.52 8.77 10.79
N LEU A 9 -3.68 10.09 10.66
CA LEU A 9 -4.02 10.72 9.37
C LEU A 9 -2.91 10.51 8.33
N ASP A 10 -1.64 10.68 8.72
CA ASP A 10 -0.49 10.41 7.84
C ASP A 10 -0.47 8.94 7.41
N ARG A 11 -0.81 8.02 8.33
CA ARG A 11 -0.92 6.59 8.00
C ARG A 11 -2.06 6.31 7.04
N ILE A 12 -3.23 6.94 7.20
CA ILE A 12 -4.37 6.82 6.28
C ILE A 12 -3.96 7.27 4.88
N ALA A 13 -3.36 8.46 4.76
CA ALA A 13 -2.93 9.00 3.48
C ALA A 13 -1.93 8.05 2.76
N HIS A 14 -0.97 7.49 3.49
CA HIS A 14 -0.04 6.50 2.91
C HIS A 14 -0.74 5.21 2.46
N LEU A 15 -1.74 4.73 3.18
CA LEU A 15 -2.50 3.53 2.82
C LEU A 15 -3.37 3.76 1.59
N GLU A 16 -4.02 4.91 1.48
CA GLU A 16 -4.82 5.29 0.31
C GLU A 16 -3.96 5.37 -0.96
N VAL A 17 -2.80 6.04 -0.89
CA VAL A 17 -1.84 6.09 -2.01
C VAL A 17 -1.40 4.69 -2.41
N ALA A 18 -1.08 3.82 -1.45
CA ALA A 18 -0.66 2.46 -1.73
C ALA A 18 -1.77 1.63 -2.41
N ILE A 19 -3.04 1.81 -2.02
CA ILE A 19 -4.20 1.15 -2.62
C ILE A 19 -4.44 1.66 -4.04
N THR A 20 -4.41 2.98 -4.24
CA THR A 20 -4.57 3.60 -5.56
C THR A 20 -3.53 3.10 -6.53
N ASN A 21 -2.26 3.15 -6.12
CA ASN A 21 -1.15 2.59 -6.87
C ASN A 21 -1.45 1.13 -7.21
N ALA A 22 -1.77 0.30 -6.21
CA ALA A 22 -2.09 -1.12 -6.40
C ALA A 22 -3.16 -1.38 -7.45
N ARG A 23 -4.24 -0.60 -7.47
CA ARG A 23 -5.30 -0.72 -8.46
C ARG A 23 -4.82 -0.34 -9.85
N GLU A 24 -4.08 0.77 -9.98
CA GLU A 24 -3.49 1.20 -11.24
C GLU A 24 -2.60 0.10 -11.85
N TYR A 25 -1.73 -0.55 -11.08
CA TYR A 25 -0.91 -1.66 -11.58
C TYR A 25 -1.73 -2.87 -12.02
N LEU A 26 -2.82 -3.19 -11.32
CA LEU A 26 -3.70 -4.28 -11.72
C LEU A 26 -4.42 -3.99 -13.03
N GLU A 27 -4.61 -2.71 -13.37
CA GLU A 27 -5.24 -2.26 -14.61
C GLU A 27 -4.25 -2.10 -15.77
N THR A 28 -3.10 -1.45 -15.54
CA THR A 28 -2.15 -1.05 -16.59
C THR A 28 -0.93 -1.97 -16.68
N GLY A 29 -0.63 -2.72 -15.63
CA GLY A 29 0.64 -3.45 -15.48
C GLY A 29 1.85 -2.54 -15.25
N GLU A 30 1.67 -1.23 -15.17
CA GLU A 30 2.76 -0.27 -14.96
C GLU A 30 3.08 -0.11 -13.46
N HIS A 31 4.36 -0.24 -13.12
CA HIS A 31 4.85 -0.24 -11.74
C HIS A 31 6.08 0.67 -11.54
N ALA A 32 6.45 1.43 -12.57
CA ALA A 32 7.69 2.20 -12.62
C ALA A 32 7.72 3.36 -11.60
N HIS A 33 6.55 3.81 -11.12
CA HIS A 33 6.39 4.96 -10.22
C HIS A 33 6.07 4.59 -8.76
N TRP A 34 6.06 3.31 -8.43
CA TRP A 34 5.67 2.85 -7.09
C TRP A 34 6.80 3.02 -6.06
N HIS A 35 6.81 4.16 -5.38
CA HIS A 35 7.66 4.36 -4.20
C HIS A 35 6.98 3.82 -2.94
N GLY A 36 7.72 3.13 -2.07
CA GLY A 36 7.25 2.71 -0.74
C GLY A 36 6.75 1.26 -0.63
N PHE A 37 6.84 0.47 -1.70
CA PHE A 37 6.45 -0.93 -1.67
C PHE A 37 7.63 -1.83 -1.26
N ARG A 38 7.63 -2.35 -0.02
CA ARG A 38 8.49 -3.47 0.37
C ARG A 38 7.71 -4.76 0.11
N PRO A 39 7.97 -5.49 -0.99
CA PRO A 39 7.41 -6.83 -1.13
C PRO A 39 7.87 -7.67 0.08
N LEU A 40 7.00 -8.54 0.59
CA LEU A 40 7.37 -9.55 1.59
C LEU A 40 8.28 -10.63 1.02
N PHE A 41 8.58 -10.56 -0.28
CA PHE A 41 9.48 -11.44 -0.98
C PHE A 41 10.77 -10.69 -1.31
N ASP A 42 11.85 -11.45 -1.41
CA ASP A 42 13.13 -10.95 -1.91
C ASP A 42 12.94 -10.22 -3.25
N SER A 43 13.54 -9.04 -3.36
CA SER A 43 13.52 -8.27 -4.59
C SER A 43 14.16 -9.09 -5.71
N LYS A 44 13.37 -9.47 -6.71
CA LYS A 44 13.88 -10.18 -7.89
C LYS A 44 14.38 -9.16 -8.91
N THR A 45 15.60 -9.36 -9.39
CA THR A 45 16.18 -8.57 -10.48
C THR A 45 16.30 -9.41 -11.74
N ARG A 46 15.95 -8.85 -12.90
CA ARG A 46 16.19 -9.44 -14.23
C ARG A 46 16.76 -8.36 -15.13
N ASN A 47 17.92 -8.63 -15.75
CA ASN A 47 18.62 -7.68 -16.61
C ASN A 47 18.83 -6.31 -15.94
N SER A 48 19.29 -6.31 -14.69
CA SER A 48 19.52 -5.10 -13.87
C SER A 48 18.27 -4.25 -13.57
N ARG A 49 17.06 -4.77 -13.83
CA ARG A 49 15.79 -4.13 -13.47
C ARG A 49 15.10 -4.93 -12.37
N THR A 50 14.58 -4.25 -11.35
CA THR A 50 13.73 -4.87 -10.33
C THR A 50 12.40 -5.26 -10.97
N LEU A 51 12.03 -6.53 -10.83
CA LEU A 51 10.75 -7.03 -11.30
C LEU A 51 9.63 -6.57 -10.37
N PRO A 52 8.44 -6.26 -10.92
CA PRO A 52 7.28 -6.00 -10.10
C PRO A 52 6.85 -7.26 -9.33
N PRO A 53 6.09 -7.09 -8.24
CA PRO A 53 5.39 -8.19 -7.61
C PRO A 53 4.41 -8.85 -8.59
N HIS A 54 4.11 -10.12 -8.38
CA HIS A 54 3.14 -10.83 -9.22
C HIS A 54 1.73 -10.22 -9.07
N ILE A 55 1.01 -10.07 -10.19
CA ILE A 55 -0.36 -9.51 -10.24
C ILE A 55 -1.29 -10.21 -9.24
N ASP A 56 -1.31 -11.54 -9.23
CA ASP A 56 -2.15 -12.28 -8.28
C ASP A 56 -1.82 -12.00 -6.82
N TRP A 57 -0.55 -11.78 -6.50
CA TRP A 57 -0.18 -11.45 -5.13
C TRP A 57 -0.60 -10.01 -4.78
N VAL A 58 -0.47 -9.07 -5.73
CA VAL A 58 -0.96 -7.70 -5.52
C VAL A 58 -2.46 -7.71 -5.26
N LYS A 59 -3.22 -8.43 -6.09
CA LYS A 59 -4.69 -8.52 -5.99
C LYS A 59 -5.15 -9.22 -4.70
N ASN A 60 -4.59 -10.38 -4.40
CA ASN A 60 -5.16 -11.27 -3.36
C ASN A 60 -4.51 -11.10 -1.99
N VAL A 61 -3.32 -10.49 -1.90
CA VAL A 61 -2.59 -10.36 -0.64
C VAL A 61 -2.32 -8.91 -0.29
N PHE A 62 -1.69 -8.16 -1.20
CA PHE A 62 -1.31 -6.78 -0.87
C PHE A 62 -2.53 -5.90 -0.68
N LEU A 63 -3.42 -5.85 -1.68
CA LEU A 63 -4.59 -4.97 -1.67
C LEU A 63 -5.47 -5.24 -0.46
N THR A 64 -5.80 -6.52 -0.22
CA THR A 64 -6.58 -6.96 0.94
C THR A 64 -5.97 -6.51 2.27
N ARG A 65 -4.65 -6.61 2.43
CA ARG A 65 -3.97 -6.17 3.66
C ARG A 65 -3.99 -4.65 3.84
N GLN A 66 -3.82 -3.88 2.76
CA GLN A 66 -3.87 -2.42 2.85
C GLN A 66 -5.28 -1.94 3.16
N GLU A 67 -6.30 -2.51 2.54
CA GLU A 67 -7.71 -2.17 2.80
C GLU A 67 -8.10 -2.49 4.26
N GLN A 68 -7.67 -3.63 4.79
CA GLN A 68 -7.86 -3.95 6.21
C GLN A 68 -7.12 -2.98 7.14
N ALA A 69 -5.88 -2.61 6.81
CA ALA A 69 -5.12 -1.64 7.57
C ALA A 69 -5.76 -0.24 7.53
N LEU A 70 -6.32 0.15 6.39
CA LEU A 70 -7.01 1.43 6.20
C LEU A 70 -8.28 1.48 7.06
N LYS A 71 -9.10 0.43 7.01
CA LYS A 71 -10.27 0.30 7.88
C LYS A 71 -9.88 0.42 9.35
N ALA A 72 -8.85 -0.32 9.79
CA ALA A 72 -8.37 -0.27 11.17
C ALA A 72 -7.83 1.13 11.57
N ALA A 73 -7.27 1.89 10.63
CA ALA A 73 -6.80 3.25 10.88
C ALA A 73 -7.97 4.22 11.07
N TYR A 74 -9.02 4.12 10.26
CA TYR A 74 -10.25 4.89 10.47
C TYR A 74 -10.95 4.53 11.77
N ASP A 75 -11.09 3.23 12.10
CA ASP A 75 -11.68 2.78 13.37
C ASP A 75 -10.91 3.37 14.58
N LYS A 76 -9.58 3.48 14.48
CA LYS A 76 -8.75 4.12 15.51
C LYS A 76 -8.94 5.64 15.57
N LEU A 77 -9.10 6.30 14.43
CA LEU A 77 -9.33 7.73 14.35
C LEU A 77 -10.68 8.10 14.96
N GLU A 78 -11.71 7.30 14.72
CA GLU A 78 -13.05 7.49 15.27
C GLU A 78 -13.06 7.35 16.79
N ARG A 79 -12.32 6.37 17.34
CA ARG A 79 -12.19 6.18 18.80
C ARG A 79 -11.41 7.28 19.52
N LEU A 80 -10.68 8.12 18.79
CA LEU A 80 -9.96 9.29 19.33
C LEU A 80 -10.79 10.58 19.26
N ARG A 81 -11.98 10.52 18.67
CA ARG A 81 -12.91 11.64 18.53
C ARG A 81 -13.81 11.73 19.75
#